data_AF-A0A1I5XWG5-F1
#
_entry.id   AF-A0A1I5XWG5-F1
#
_cell.length_a   1.000
_cell.length_b   1.000
_cell.length_c   1.000
_cell.angle_alpha   90.00
_cell.angle_beta   90.00
_cell.angle_gamma   90.00
#
_symmetry.space_group_name_H-M   'P 1'
#
loop_
_entity.id
_entity.type
_entity.pdbx_description
1 polymer ?
#
loop_
_entity_poly.entity_id
_entity_poly.type
_entity_poly.pdbx_seq_one_letter_code
_entity_poly.pdbx_strand_id
1 'polypeptide(L)'
;MIDSAFSRNVLAAWAMDLGGMAHSALPDAVQQDVQQRLACYSTADQGACEIALGNSGTPFGRVHRGHALMRSSTVDSGVRARAIEDFRFAAAQGYPPAYEALAIHLERGSDRSESLRWRWLAAEHGIADAAKQLGGRIGLDGLDRKSVADRMFLSWVSCHPASFDTAGYMTVALHKAREASPSADFSQIAAQRHAVLLREAEPKAENFLHGCVPGTYYLGSLPSGEQVEVRREVRARMVQTLKNIREAAQKFPDLELLTLPEYQDLLPPP
;
A
#
# COMPACT_ATOMS: atom_id res chain seq x y z
N MET A 1 25.49 19.02 11.50
CA MET A 1 25.38 19.74 10.23
C MET A 1 26.07 18.89 9.18
N ILE A 2 25.31 18.01 8.54
CA ILE A 2 25.78 17.18 7.42
C ILE A 2 25.24 17.87 6.18
N ASP A 3 26.15 18.18 5.26
CA ASP A 3 25.93 19.10 4.14
C ASP A 3 24.89 18.56 3.15
N SER A 4 23.79 19.30 3.00
CA SER A 4 22.55 18.90 2.31
C SER A 4 22.65 18.89 0.79
N ALA A 5 23.78 19.31 0.23
CA ALA A 5 24.06 19.30 -1.21
C ALA A 5 24.73 17.98 -1.66
N PHE A 6 25.52 17.34 -0.79
CA PHE A 6 26.24 16.10 -1.15
C PHE A 6 25.31 14.89 -1.18
N SER A 7 24.31 14.83 -0.29
CA SER A 7 23.30 13.76 -0.29
C SER A 7 22.32 13.87 -1.46
N ARG A 8 21.95 15.09 -1.87
CA ARG A 8 21.07 15.31 -3.04
C ARG A 8 21.71 14.86 -4.35
N ASN A 9 23.00 15.15 -4.53
CA ASN A 9 23.71 14.74 -5.75
C ASN A 9 24.01 13.24 -5.79
N VAL A 10 24.23 12.59 -4.63
CA VAL A 10 24.39 11.13 -4.58
C VAL A 10 23.05 10.42 -4.79
N LEU A 11 21.94 10.90 -4.20
CA LEU A 11 20.61 10.35 -4.45
C LEU A 11 20.12 10.61 -5.89
N ALA A 12 20.41 11.79 -6.46
CA ALA A 12 20.07 12.11 -7.84
C ALA A 12 20.95 11.36 -8.85
N ALA A 13 22.25 11.14 -8.57
CA ALA A 13 23.12 10.34 -9.41
C ALA A 13 22.76 8.84 -9.33
N TRP A 14 22.34 8.33 -8.17
CA TRP A 14 21.82 6.97 -8.05
C TRP A 14 20.45 6.80 -8.73
N ALA A 15 19.58 7.82 -8.68
CA ALA A 15 18.31 7.81 -9.41
C ALA A 15 18.50 7.88 -10.94
N MET A 16 19.56 8.54 -11.43
CA MET A 16 19.81 8.69 -12.87
C MET A 16 20.67 7.58 -13.49
N ASP A 17 21.62 6.97 -12.76
CA ASP A 17 22.45 5.87 -13.29
C ASP A 17 21.84 4.47 -13.08
N LEU A 18 20.84 4.32 -12.20
CA LEU A 18 20.04 3.08 -12.06
C LEU A 18 18.61 3.21 -12.62
N GLY A 19 18.15 4.41 -12.97
CA GLY A 19 16.84 4.64 -13.59
C GLY A 19 16.66 3.96 -14.96
N GLY A 20 17.74 3.42 -15.54
CA GLY A 20 17.73 2.61 -16.77
C GLY A 20 17.75 1.09 -16.56
N MET A 21 17.82 0.58 -15.33
CA MET A 21 17.77 -0.87 -15.06
C MET A 21 16.32 -1.33 -15.06
N ALA A 22 15.78 -1.58 -16.26
CA ALA A 22 14.60 -2.41 -16.54
C ALA A 22 13.52 -2.37 -15.45
N HIS A 23 12.68 -1.32 -15.46
CA HIS A 23 11.34 -1.43 -14.89
C HIS A 23 10.73 -2.71 -15.47
N SER A 24 10.48 -3.69 -14.61
CA SER A 24 10.14 -5.03 -15.05
C SER A 24 8.89 -4.94 -15.93
N ALA A 25 9.03 -5.33 -17.20
CA ALA A 25 7.85 -5.46 -18.03
C ALA A 25 6.95 -6.48 -17.34
N LEU A 26 5.74 -6.05 -16.93
CA LEU A 26 4.76 -6.94 -16.30
C LEU A 26 4.61 -8.21 -17.13
N PRO A 27 4.29 -9.36 -16.51
CA PRO A 27 3.91 -10.53 -17.27
C PRO A 27 2.74 -10.21 -18.22
N ASP A 28 2.76 -10.72 -19.45
CA ASP A 28 1.75 -10.42 -20.48
C ASP A 28 0.31 -10.61 -19.99
N ALA A 29 0.06 -11.65 -19.20
CA ALA A 29 -1.25 -11.92 -18.61
C ALA A 29 -1.73 -10.79 -17.68
N VAL A 30 -0.82 -10.21 -16.90
CA VAL A 30 -1.13 -9.08 -16.01
C VAL A 30 -1.34 -7.82 -16.84
N GLN A 31 -0.49 -7.56 -17.85
CA GLN A 31 -0.69 -6.43 -18.77
C GLN A 31 -2.06 -6.49 -19.46
N GLN A 32 -2.43 -7.66 -19.95
CA GLN A 32 -3.72 -7.88 -20.62
C GLN A 32 -4.89 -7.68 -19.65
N ASP A 33 -4.83 -8.23 -18.44
CA ASP A 33 -5.88 -8.06 -17.43
C ASP A 33 -6.04 -6.59 -17.03
N VAL A 34 -4.92 -5.89 -16.77
CA VAL A 34 -4.97 -4.47 -16.46
C VAL A 34 -5.51 -3.66 -17.64
N GLN A 35 -5.09 -3.93 -18.87
CA GLN A 35 -5.57 -3.24 -20.07
C GLN A 35 -7.07 -3.43 -20.28
N GLN A 36 -7.58 -4.65 -20.07
CA GLN A 36 -9.01 -4.94 -20.13
C GLN A 36 -9.79 -4.16 -19.06
N ARG A 37 -9.27 -4.10 -17.83
CA ARG A 37 -9.91 -3.34 -16.73
C ARG A 37 -9.84 -1.84 -16.94
N LEU A 38 -8.73 -1.33 -17.49
CA LEU A 38 -8.61 0.07 -17.90
C LEU A 38 -9.67 0.46 -18.94
N ALA A 39 -10.13 -0.46 -19.80
CA ALA A 39 -11.22 -0.20 -20.72
C ALA A 39 -12.55 0.02 -19.99
N CYS A 40 -12.78 -0.59 -18.82
CA CYS A 40 -13.98 -0.39 -18.03
C CYS A 40 -14.17 1.06 -17.58
N TYR A 41 -13.09 1.81 -17.34
CA TYR A 41 -13.14 3.22 -16.93
C TYR A 41 -13.59 4.18 -18.06
N SER A 42 -13.74 3.69 -19.29
CA SER A 42 -14.36 4.44 -20.39
C SER A 42 -15.87 4.23 -20.50
N THR A 43 -16.44 3.35 -19.67
CA THR A 43 -17.87 3.00 -19.69
C THR A 43 -18.65 3.74 -18.60
N ALA A 44 -19.95 3.94 -18.83
CA ALA A 44 -20.84 4.57 -17.84
C ALA A 44 -21.07 3.70 -16.59
N ASP A 45 -20.89 2.38 -16.69
CA ASP A 45 -21.03 1.42 -15.57
C ASP A 45 -19.75 0.58 -15.41
N GLN A 46 -18.76 1.22 -14.80
CA GLN A 46 -17.45 0.63 -14.50
C GLN A 46 -17.59 -0.66 -13.67
N GLY A 47 -18.53 -0.69 -12.72
CA GLY A 47 -18.73 -1.82 -11.83
C GLY A 47 -19.25 -3.05 -12.57
N ALA A 48 -20.25 -2.88 -13.44
CA ALA A 48 -20.76 -3.98 -14.26
C ALA A 48 -19.68 -4.51 -15.22
N CYS A 49 -18.86 -3.63 -15.81
CA CYS A 49 -17.76 -4.03 -16.66
C CYS A 49 -16.70 -4.86 -15.91
N GLU A 50 -16.26 -4.40 -14.73
CA GLU A 50 -15.28 -5.11 -13.89
C GLU A 50 -15.79 -6.49 -13.44
N ILE A 51 -17.11 -6.62 -13.21
CA ILE A 51 -17.77 -7.90 -12.91
C ILE A 51 -17.80 -8.82 -14.15
N ALA A 52 -18.11 -8.26 -15.33
CA ALA A 52 -18.20 -9.00 -16.58
C ALA A 52 -16.85 -9.58 -17.05
N LEU A 53 -15.74 -8.94 -16.69
CA LEU A 53 -14.38 -9.47 -16.94
C LEU A 53 -14.10 -10.78 -16.18
N GLY A 54 -14.97 -11.19 -15.26
CA GLY A 54 -14.92 -12.53 -14.68
C GLY A 54 -13.68 -12.79 -13.83
N ASN A 55 -13.29 -14.06 -13.69
CA ASN A 55 -12.12 -14.47 -12.90
C ASN A 55 -10.88 -14.32 -13.77
N SER A 56 -10.14 -13.22 -13.65
CA SER A 56 -8.90 -13.00 -14.41
C SER A 56 -7.74 -13.93 -14.02
N GLY A 57 -7.89 -14.73 -12.95
CA GLY A 57 -6.84 -15.59 -12.42
C GLY A 57 -5.70 -14.85 -11.70
N THR A 58 -5.55 -13.55 -11.96
CA THR A 58 -4.58 -12.65 -11.32
C THR A 58 -5.10 -12.15 -9.96
N PRO A 59 -4.25 -11.96 -8.94
CA PRO A 59 -4.63 -11.30 -7.69
C PRO A 59 -5.14 -9.87 -7.90
N PHE A 60 -4.52 -9.12 -8.81
CA PHE A 60 -4.95 -7.79 -9.25
C PHE A 60 -6.43 -7.80 -9.63
N GLY A 61 -6.79 -8.57 -10.66
CA GLY A 61 -8.16 -8.53 -11.16
C GLY A 61 -9.19 -9.14 -10.21
N ARG A 62 -8.79 -10.10 -9.36
CA ARG A 62 -9.63 -10.59 -8.26
C ARG A 62 -9.99 -9.49 -7.27
N VAL A 63 -9.02 -8.69 -6.84
CA VAL A 63 -9.26 -7.56 -5.93
C VAL A 63 -10.17 -6.52 -6.59
N HIS A 64 -9.91 -6.15 -7.85
CA HIS A 64 -10.74 -5.18 -8.57
C HIS A 64 -12.19 -5.64 -8.74
N ARG A 65 -12.40 -6.91 -9.13
CA ARG A 65 -13.74 -7.47 -9.19
C ARG A 65 -14.42 -7.54 -7.83
N GLY A 66 -13.71 -7.98 -6.79
CA GLY A 66 -14.25 -8.04 -5.43
C GLY A 66 -14.74 -6.66 -4.97
N HIS A 67 -14.00 -5.59 -5.26
CA HIS A 67 -14.45 -4.23 -4.98
C HIS A 67 -15.65 -3.80 -5.84
N ALA A 68 -15.69 -4.15 -7.12
CA ALA A 68 -16.83 -3.87 -8.00
C ALA A 68 -18.12 -4.54 -7.49
N LEU A 69 -18.04 -5.81 -7.09
CA LEU A 69 -19.12 -6.56 -6.46
C LEU A 69 -19.62 -5.88 -5.18
N MET A 70 -18.71 -5.38 -4.34
CA MET A 70 -19.05 -4.69 -3.09
C MET A 70 -19.64 -3.28 -3.27
N ARG A 71 -19.49 -2.67 -4.47
CA ARG A 71 -20.06 -1.36 -4.83
C ARG A 71 -21.37 -1.45 -5.60
N SER A 72 -21.77 -2.64 -6.05
CA SER A 72 -23.02 -2.86 -6.77
C SER A 72 -24.24 -2.38 -5.95
N SER A 73 -25.28 -1.87 -6.62
CA SER A 73 -26.53 -1.45 -5.98
C SER A 73 -27.33 -2.60 -5.36
N THR A 74 -26.99 -3.85 -5.66
CA THR A 74 -27.64 -5.07 -5.14
C THR A 74 -26.65 -5.98 -4.43
N VAL A 75 -25.99 -5.49 -3.37
CA VAL A 75 -25.12 -6.34 -2.52
C VAL A 75 -25.98 -7.22 -1.61
N ASP A 76 -26.42 -8.37 -2.12
CA ASP A 76 -26.95 -9.44 -1.29
C ASP A 76 -25.82 -10.27 -0.62
N SER A 77 -26.20 -11.27 0.17
CA SER A 77 -25.27 -12.16 0.86
C SER A 77 -24.42 -13.00 -0.10
N GLY A 78 -24.97 -13.40 -1.26
CA GLY A 78 -24.27 -14.16 -2.28
C GLY A 78 -23.21 -13.32 -3.00
N VAL A 79 -23.55 -12.09 -3.40
CA VAL A 79 -22.61 -11.13 -4.00
C VAL A 79 -21.46 -10.83 -3.03
N ARG A 80 -21.78 -10.61 -1.75
CA ARG A 80 -20.77 -10.39 -0.70
C ARG A 80 -19.85 -11.60 -0.56
N ALA A 81 -20.38 -12.82 -0.52
CA ALA A 81 -19.60 -14.03 -0.38
C ALA A 81 -18.58 -14.18 -1.52
N ARG A 82 -18.99 -13.97 -2.78
CA ARG A 82 -18.09 -14.02 -3.95
C ARG A 82 -16.98 -12.98 -3.87
N ALA A 83 -17.29 -11.76 -3.43
CA ALA A 83 -16.28 -10.73 -3.26
C ALA A 83 -15.26 -11.08 -2.17
N ILE A 84 -15.72 -11.65 -1.05
CA ILE A 84 -14.80 -12.14 0.00
C ILE A 84 -13.94 -13.31 -0.51
N GLU A 85 -14.49 -14.21 -1.32
CA GLU A 85 -13.72 -15.28 -1.97
C GLU A 85 -12.61 -14.74 -2.89
N ASP A 86 -12.89 -13.67 -3.63
CA ASP A 86 -11.88 -13.03 -4.47
C ASP A 86 -10.75 -12.42 -3.66
N PHE A 87 -11.09 -11.71 -2.58
CA PHE A 87 -10.08 -11.17 -1.69
C PHE A 87 -9.29 -12.28 -1.00
N ARG A 88 -9.95 -13.37 -0.56
CA ARG A 88 -9.25 -14.53 0.03
C ARG A 88 -8.31 -15.20 -0.96
N PHE A 89 -8.71 -15.34 -2.21
CA PHE A 89 -7.83 -15.87 -3.26
C PHE A 89 -6.58 -15.00 -3.43
N ALA A 90 -6.75 -13.68 -3.58
CA ALA A 90 -5.62 -12.78 -3.76
C ALA A 90 -4.72 -12.72 -2.51
N ALA A 91 -5.33 -12.72 -1.32
CA ALA A 91 -4.61 -12.77 -0.04
C ALA A 91 -3.81 -14.07 0.13
N ALA A 92 -4.36 -15.22 -0.28
CA ALA A 92 -3.65 -16.50 -0.25
C ALA A 92 -2.42 -16.52 -1.18
N GLN A 93 -2.41 -15.68 -2.22
CA GLN A 93 -1.24 -15.48 -3.07
C GLN A 93 -0.22 -14.51 -2.45
N GLY A 94 -0.56 -13.82 -1.36
CA GLY A 94 0.30 -12.84 -0.72
C GLY A 94 0.16 -11.42 -1.30
N TYR A 95 -0.95 -11.11 -1.96
CA TYR A 95 -1.18 -9.81 -2.60
C TYR A 95 -1.66 -8.77 -1.57
N PRO A 96 -0.85 -7.77 -1.16
CA PRO A 96 -1.14 -6.90 -0.01
C PRO A 96 -2.48 -6.14 -0.09
N PRO A 97 -2.92 -5.61 -1.24
CA PRO A 97 -4.22 -4.94 -1.33
C PRO A 97 -5.40 -5.83 -0.94
N ALA A 98 -5.28 -7.15 -1.05
CA ALA A 98 -6.33 -8.08 -0.65
C ALA A 98 -6.50 -8.18 0.87
N TYR A 99 -5.41 -8.03 1.65
CA TYR A 99 -5.48 -8.01 3.11
C TYR A 99 -6.32 -6.84 3.61
N GLU A 100 -6.14 -5.67 3.01
CA GLU A 100 -6.93 -4.50 3.35
C GLU A 100 -8.39 -4.67 2.92
N ALA A 101 -8.63 -5.19 1.72
CA ALA A 101 -9.99 -5.46 1.25
C ALA A 101 -10.75 -6.40 2.21
N LEU A 102 -10.10 -7.47 2.69
CA LEU A 102 -10.66 -8.34 3.73
C LEU A 102 -10.89 -7.58 5.04
N ALA A 103 -9.94 -6.77 5.49
CA ALA A 103 -10.08 -5.98 6.70
C ALA A 103 -11.31 -5.05 6.65
N ILE A 104 -11.53 -4.35 5.53
CA ILE A 104 -12.63 -3.42 5.33
C ILE A 104 -13.98 -4.15 5.27
N HIS A 105 -14.04 -5.26 4.52
CA HIS A 105 -15.33 -5.89 4.21
C HIS A 105 -15.81 -6.91 5.25
N LEU A 106 -14.91 -7.48 6.05
CA LEU A 106 -15.25 -8.31 7.21
C LEU A 106 -15.64 -7.48 8.45
N GLU A 107 -15.21 -6.21 8.52
CA GLU A 107 -15.52 -5.32 9.64
C GLU A 107 -17.03 -5.05 9.81
N ARG A 108 -17.79 -5.18 8.72
CA ARG A 108 -19.24 -4.91 8.70
C ARG A 108 -20.08 -6.11 9.15
N GLY A 109 -19.45 -7.22 9.58
CA GLY A 109 -20.12 -8.45 10.06
C GLY A 109 -19.72 -8.84 11.49
N SER A 110 -20.12 -10.04 11.91
CA SER A 110 -19.81 -10.61 13.24
C SER A 110 -18.31 -10.88 13.46
N ASP A 111 -17.50 -10.83 12.40
CA ASP A 111 -16.10 -11.26 12.37
C ASP A 111 -15.10 -10.13 12.65
N ARG A 112 -15.42 -9.25 13.61
CA ARG A 112 -14.56 -8.10 13.97
C ARG A 112 -13.14 -8.52 14.33
N SER A 113 -12.96 -9.69 14.93
CA SER A 113 -11.63 -10.23 15.26
C SER A 113 -10.83 -10.64 14.01
N GLU A 114 -11.50 -11.20 12.99
CA GLU A 114 -10.87 -11.54 11.71
C GLU A 114 -10.48 -10.29 10.94
N SER A 115 -11.37 -9.28 10.89
CA SER A 115 -11.06 -7.97 10.30
C SER A 115 -9.81 -7.34 10.91
N LEU A 116 -9.66 -7.37 12.24
CA LEU A 116 -8.48 -6.84 12.92
C LEU A 116 -7.20 -7.61 12.56
N ARG A 117 -7.26 -8.94 12.44
CA ARG A 117 -6.11 -9.75 12.00
C ARG A 117 -5.66 -9.37 10.59
N TRP A 118 -6.59 -9.29 9.65
CA TRP A 118 -6.27 -8.88 8.28
C TRP A 118 -5.73 -7.45 8.21
N ARG A 119 -6.24 -6.55 9.06
CA ARG A 119 -5.75 -5.17 9.10
C ARG A 119 -4.32 -5.08 9.61
N TRP A 120 -3.97 -5.86 10.63
CA TRP A 120 -2.59 -5.94 11.11
C TRP A 120 -1.67 -6.50 10.04
N LEU A 121 -2.08 -7.59 9.38
CA LEU A 121 -1.32 -8.18 8.28
C LEU A 121 -1.13 -7.17 7.12
N ALA A 122 -2.16 -6.40 6.79
CA ALA A 122 -2.05 -5.34 5.78
C ALA A 122 -0.99 -4.30 6.18
N ALA A 123 -0.98 -3.82 7.43
CA ALA A 123 0.02 -2.87 7.91
C ALA A 123 1.44 -3.48 7.93
N GLU A 124 1.60 -4.73 8.35
CA GLU A 124 2.88 -5.48 8.33
C GLU A 124 3.40 -5.74 6.91
N HIS A 125 2.52 -5.68 5.91
CA HIS A 125 2.85 -5.73 4.49
C HIS A 125 2.83 -4.35 3.82
N GLY A 126 2.89 -3.27 4.60
CA GLY A 126 3.15 -1.93 4.09
C GLY A 126 1.92 -1.17 3.60
N ILE A 127 0.70 -1.61 3.91
CA ILE A 127 -0.51 -0.86 3.55
C ILE A 127 -0.68 0.35 4.46
N ALA A 128 -0.48 1.56 3.93
CA ALA A 128 -0.46 2.79 4.70
C ALA A 128 -1.81 3.11 5.38
N ASP A 129 -2.93 2.93 4.67
CA ASP A 129 -4.27 3.18 5.21
C ASP A 129 -4.63 2.21 6.33
N ALA A 130 -4.28 0.93 6.21
CA ALA A 130 -4.47 -0.05 7.28
C ALA A 130 -3.72 0.37 8.55
N ALA A 131 -2.48 0.84 8.39
CA ALA A 131 -1.68 1.33 9.50
C ALA A 131 -2.31 2.57 10.17
N LYS A 132 -2.78 3.53 9.38
CA LYS A 132 -3.50 4.71 9.85
C LYS A 132 -4.77 4.35 10.64
N GLN A 133 -5.56 3.41 10.12
CA GLN A 133 -6.80 2.96 10.75
C GLN A 133 -6.55 2.22 12.08
N LEU A 134 -5.49 1.41 12.16
CA LEU A 134 -5.08 0.77 13.42
C LEU A 134 -4.53 1.78 14.42
N GLY A 135 -3.70 2.73 13.97
CA GLY A 135 -3.10 3.74 14.84
C GLY A 135 -4.15 4.58 15.56
N GLY A 136 -5.25 4.93 14.88
CA GLY A 136 -6.38 5.62 15.49
C GLY A 136 -7.20 4.79 16.48
N ARG A 137 -7.08 3.46 16.48
CA ARG A 137 -7.79 2.55 17.40
C ARG A 137 -7.01 2.20 18.65
N ILE A 138 -5.69 2.30 18.62
CA ILE A 138 -4.86 2.15 19.80
C ILE A 138 -5.08 3.43 20.62
N GLY A 139 -6.18 3.49 21.37
CA GLY A 139 -6.63 4.67 22.12
C GLY A 139 -5.52 5.21 23.00
N LEU A 140 -5.41 6.54 23.11
CA LEU A 140 -4.31 7.30 23.74
C LEU A 140 -3.86 6.75 25.10
N ASP A 141 -4.75 6.05 25.79
CA ASP A 141 -4.62 5.41 27.10
C ASP A 141 -3.69 4.18 27.12
N GLY A 142 -3.39 3.59 25.96
CA GLY A 142 -2.34 2.58 25.80
C GLY A 142 -0.95 3.21 25.93
N LEU A 143 -0.54 3.50 27.18
CA LEU A 143 0.79 4.04 27.53
C LEU A 143 1.80 2.94 27.87
N ASP A 144 1.39 1.67 27.82
CA ASP A 144 2.31 0.56 27.98
C ASP A 144 3.27 0.46 26.80
N ARG A 145 4.44 -0.13 27.06
CA ARG A 145 5.52 -0.29 26.07
C ARG A 145 5.05 -0.85 24.73
N LYS A 146 4.14 -1.84 24.76
CA LYS A 146 3.66 -2.50 23.53
C LYS A 146 2.77 -1.55 22.73
N SER A 147 1.80 -0.91 23.37
CA SER A 147 0.92 0.05 22.69
C SER A 147 1.70 1.22 22.08
N VAL A 148 2.75 1.70 22.77
CA VAL A 148 3.66 2.73 22.26
C VAL A 148 4.45 2.24 21.04
N ALA A 149 5.01 1.03 21.10
CA ALA A 149 5.70 0.42 19.97
C ALA A 149 4.77 0.21 18.77
N ASP A 150 3.57 -0.30 19.00
CA ASP A 150 2.56 -0.51 17.97
C ASP A 150 2.16 0.81 17.29
N ARG A 151 1.87 1.88 18.04
CA ARG A 151 1.55 3.18 17.43
C ARG A 151 2.71 3.75 16.62
N MET A 152 3.93 3.67 17.17
CA MET A 152 5.10 4.20 16.49
C MET A 152 5.38 3.43 15.19
N PHE A 153 5.27 2.10 15.23
CA PHE A 153 5.35 1.25 14.03
C PHE A 153 4.28 1.61 12.99
N LEU A 154 3.03 1.72 13.40
CA LEU A 154 1.93 2.06 12.49
C LEU A 154 2.09 3.48 11.90
N SER A 155 2.61 4.42 12.69
CA SER A 155 2.99 5.74 12.19
C SER A 155 4.08 5.66 11.12
N TRP A 156 5.11 4.84 11.34
CA TRP A 156 6.17 4.64 10.36
C TRP A 156 5.59 4.07 9.06
N VAL A 157 4.82 2.98 9.13
CA VAL A 157 4.18 2.40 7.95
C VAL A 157 3.29 3.40 7.23
N SER A 158 2.42 4.13 7.93
CA SER A 158 1.51 5.09 7.29
C SER A 158 2.21 6.26 6.60
N CYS A 159 3.33 6.75 7.15
CA CYS A 159 4.07 7.88 6.57
C CYS A 159 5.12 7.47 5.55
N HIS A 160 5.56 6.21 5.56
CA HIS A 160 6.74 5.82 4.80
C HIS A 160 6.49 5.93 3.28
N PRO A 161 7.42 6.53 2.51
CA PRO A 161 7.25 6.71 1.06
C PRO A 161 7.10 5.39 0.27
N ALA A 162 7.77 4.32 0.68
CA ALA A 162 7.61 3.00 0.05
C ALA A 162 6.35 2.22 0.49
N SER A 163 5.58 2.70 1.47
CA SER A 163 4.33 2.01 1.82
C SER A 163 3.31 2.13 0.70
N PHE A 164 2.56 1.05 0.47
CA PHE A 164 1.53 0.99 -0.54
C PHE A 164 0.40 1.97 -0.24
N ASP A 165 0.11 2.80 -1.23
CA ASP A 165 -1.13 3.55 -1.32
C ASP A 165 -2.22 2.60 -1.88
N THR A 166 -3.42 2.61 -1.32
CA THR A 166 -4.30 1.43 -1.39
C THR A 166 -5.13 1.31 -2.66
N ALA A 167 -5.74 0.13 -2.87
CA ALA A 167 -6.50 -0.19 -4.09
C ALA A 167 -7.71 0.73 -4.36
N GLY A 168 -8.30 1.31 -3.31
CA GLY A 168 -9.33 2.34 -3.44
C GLY A 168 -8.79 3.57 -4.17
N TYR A 169 -7.57 3.99 -3.81
CA TYR A 169 -6.86 5.06 -4.49
C TYR A 169 -6.42 4.64 -5.90
N MET A 170 -5.99 3.39 -6.10
CA MET A 170 -5.61 2.91 -7.43
C MET A 170 -6.76 2.99 -8.43
N THR A 171 -7.95 2.52 -8.07
CA THR A 171 -9.15 2.62 -8.90
C THR A 171 -9.40 4.07 -9.34
N VAL A 172 -9.29 5.02 -8.40
CA VAL A 172 -9.47 6.45 -8.66
C VAL A 172 -8.34 7.01 -9.54
N ALA A 173 -7.10 6.60 -9.29
CA ALA A 173 -5.94 7.05 -10.06
C ALA A 173 -5.98 6.52 -11.50
N LEU A 174 -6.32 5.24 -11.72
CA LEU A 174 -6.51 4.67 -13.05
C LEU A 174 -7.66 5.37 -13.78
N HIS A 175 -8.76 5.66 -13.09
CA HIS A 175 -9.87 6.43 -13.66
C HIS A 175 -9.43 7.82 -14.12
N LYS A 176 -8.81 8.61 -13.24
CA LYS A 176 -8.31 9.97 -13.57
C LYS A 176 -7.30 9.95 -14.71
N ALA A 177 -6.40 8.99 -14.72
CA ALA A 177 -5.40 8.85 -15.77
C ALA A 177 -6.05 8.48 -17.12
N ARG A 178 -7.06 7.60 -17.11
CA ARG A 178 -7.87 7.28 -18.31
C ARG A 178 -8.67 8.48 -18.81
N GLU A 179 -9.26 9.28 -17.92
CA GLU A 179 -9.96 10.51 -18.31
C GLU A 179 -9.01 11.53 -18.97
N ALA A 180 -7.82 11.71 -18.40
CA ALA A 180 -6.82 12.63 -18.93
C ALA A 180 -6.16 12.13 -20.24
N SER A 181 -6.12 10.82 -20.47
CA SER A 181 -5.51 10.21 -21.65
C SER A 181 -6.34 9.01 -22.15
N PRO A 182 -7.44 9.24 -22.86
CA PRO A 182 -8.39 8.19 -23.24
C PRO A 182 -7.77 7.05 -24.06
N SER A 183 -6.78 7.36 -24.90
CA SER A 183 -6.07 6.40 -25.76
C SER A 183 -4.82 5.79 -25.12
N ALA A 184 -4.48 6.15 -23.86
CA ALA A 184 -3.28 5.65 -23.24
C ALA A 184 -3.34 4.13 -23.00
N ASP A 185 -2.23 3.47 -23.26
CA ASP A 185 -2.01 2.07 -22.86
C ASP A 185 -1.59 2.00 -21.39
N PHE A 186 -1.54 0.77 -20.86
CA PHE A 186 -1.13 0.54 -19.48
C PHE A 186 0.25 1.13 -19.15
N SER A 187 1.25 0.95 -20.03
CA SER A 187 2.62 1.42 -19.78
C SER A 187 2.67 2.93 -19.62
N GLN A 188 1.88 3.66 -20.41
CA GLN A 188 1.74 5.11 -20.28
C GLN A 188 1.07 5.52 -18.96
N ILE A 189 -0.02 4.84 -18.57
CA ILE A 189 -0.69 5.09 -17.28
C ILE A 189 0.24 4.78 -16.10
N ALA A 190 1.00 3.70 -16.18
CA ALA A 190 1.98 3.30 -15.18
C ALA A 190 3.08 4.34 -15.02
N ALA A 191 3.67 4.80 -16.13
CA ALA A 191 4.68 5.86 -16.13
C ALA A 191 4.14 7.18 -15.55
N GLN A 192 2.90 7.57 -15.91
CA GLN A 192 2.25 8.75 -15.34
C GLN A 192 2.07 8.62 -13.82
N ARG A 193 1.60 7.47 -13.33
CA ARG A 193 1.41 7.23 -11.90
C ARG A 193 2.73 7.23 -11.14
N HIS A 194 3.73 6.54 -11.67
CA HIS A 194 5.07 6.52 -11.08
C HIS A 194 5.66 7.94 -10.99
N ALA A 195 5.52 8.76 -12.04
CA ALA A 195 5.95 10.15 -12.02
C ALA A 195 5.20 11.01 -10.98
N VAL A 196 3.92 10.74 -10.72
CA VAL A 196 3.16 11.38 -9.62
C VAL A 196 3.74 10.97 -8.28
N LEU A 197 3.93 9.66 -8.06
CA LEU A 197 4.46 9.12 -6.82
C LEU A 197 5.85 9.73 -6.51
N LEU A 198 6.76 9.76 -7.48
CA LEU A 198 8.09 10.36 -7.31
C LEU A 198 8.03 11.83 -6.87
N ARG A 199 7.10 12.63 -7.43
CA ARG A 199 6.93 14.04 -7.01
C ARG A 199 6.42 14.18 -5.58
N GLU A 200 5.60 13.24 -5.13
CA GLU A 200 5.07 13.21 -3.76
C GLU A 200 6.06 12.61 -2.76
N ALA A 201 7.09 11.91 -3.25
CA ALA A 201 7.98 11.10 -2.44
C ALA A 201 8.99 11.89 -1.62
N GLU A 202 9.62 12.92 -2.20
CA GLU A 202 10.61 13.74 -1.53
C GLU A 202 10.05 14.42 -0.26
N PRO A 203 8.95 15.19 -0.32
CA PRO A 203 8.38 15.77 0.89
C PRO A 203 7.86 14.71 1.88
N LYS A 204 7.41 13.55 1.39
CA LYS A 204 6.98 12.43 2.24
C LYS A 204 8.16 11.78 2.96
N ALA A 205 9.31 11.65 2.31
CA ALA A 205 10.55 11.14 2.90
C ALA A 205 11.10 12.10 3.97
N GLU A 206 11.08 13.40 3.70
CA GLU A 206 11.44 14.42 4.70
C GLU A 206 10.50 14.35 5.90
N ASN A 207 9.18 14.31 5.68
CA ASN A 207 8.21 14.19 6.75
C ASN A 207 8.34 12.87 7.53
N PHE A 208 8.68 11.77 6.85
CA PHE A 208 8.96 10.50 7.53
C PHE A 208 10.14 10.65 8.50
N LEU A 209 11.28 11.18 8.04
CA LEU A 209 12.49 11.33 8.85
C LEU A 209 12.35 12.34 9.99
N HIS A 210 11.61 13.44 9.77
CA HIS A 210 11.52 14.55 10.73
C HIS A 210 10.24 14.55 11.57
N GLY A 211 9.16 13.92 11.10
CA GLY A 211 7.86 13.88 11.78
C GLY A 211 7.55 12.51 12.39
N CYS A 212 7.59 11.45 11.58
CA CYS A 212 7.10 10.13 12.01
C CYS A 212 8.19 9.31 12.74
N VAL A 213 9.44 9.40 12.30
CA VAL A 213 10.60 8.71 12.90
C VAL A 213 10.86 9.11 14.36
N PRO A 214 10.92 10.40 14.72
CA PRO A 214 11.30 10.78 16.08
C PRO A 214 10.36 10.18 17.12
N GLY A 215 9.07 10.05 16.79
CA GLY A 215 8.05 9.40 17.61
C GLY A 215 7.99 9.94 19.04
N THR A 216 8.46 11.17 19.26
CA THR A 216 8.73 11.73 20.60
C THR A 216 7.46 11.84 21.43
N TYR A 217 6.34 12.12 20.78
CA TYR A 217 5.02 12.16 21.40
C TYR A 217 4.51 10.78 21.83
N TYR A 218 4.99 9.69 21.24
CA TYR A 218 4.66 8.32 21.67
C TYR A 218 5.52 7.88 22.86
N LEU A 219 6.79 8.24 22.84
CA LEU A 219 7.81 7.73 23.76
C LEU A 219 7.84 8.48 25.09
N GLY A 220 7.28 9.69 25.17
CA GLY A 220 7.39 10.57 26.33
C GLY A 220 6.81 10.00 27.63
N SER A 221 5.93 9.00 27.57
CA SER A 221 5.39 8.31 28.75
C SER A 221 6.27 7.18 29.28
N LEU A 222 7.33 6.78 28.55
CA LEU A 222 8.17 5.63 28.90
C LEU A 222 9.51 6.07 29.51
N PRO A 223 10.10 5.28 30.44
CA PRO A 223 11.47 5.47 30.89
C PRO A 223 12.48 5.40 29.73
N SER A 224 13.60 6.12 29.82
CA SER A 224 14.60 6.21 28.73
C SER A 224 15.10 4.85 28.24
N GLY A 225 15.25 3.85 29.13
CA GLY A 225 15.63 2.49 28.76
C GLY A 225 14.61 1.81 27.84
N GLU A 226 13.32 1.93 28.18
CA GLU A 226 12.22 1.38 27.37
C GLU A 226 12.09 2.12 26.03
N GLN A 227 12.38 3.42 25.98
CA GLN A 227 12.36 4.17 24.72
C GLN A 227 13.39 3.61 23.72
N VAL A 228 14.58 3.24 24.18
CA VAL A 228 15.62 2.63 23.34
C VAL A 228 15.16 1.25 22.84
N GLU A 229 14.54 0.44 23.70
CA GLU A 229 13.98 -0.85 23.32
C GLU A 229 12.88 -0.71 22.27
N VAL A 230 11.93 0.20 22.47
CA VAL A 230 10.83 0.46 21.53
C VAL A 230 11.38 0.90 20.18
N ARG A 231 12.34 1.84 20.13
CA ARG A 231 12.96 2.27 18.86
C ARG A 231 13.58 1.08 18.12
N ARG A 232 14.29 0.20 18.83
CA ARG A 232 14.90 -1.00 18.26
C ARG A 232 13.85 -1.97 17.71
N GLU A 233 12.80 -2.23 18.47
CA GLU A 233 11.69 -3.11 18.07
C GLU A 233 10.98 -2.57 16.82
N VAL A 234 10.57 -1.31 16.86
CA VAL A 234 9.88 -0.63 15.75
C VAL A 234 10.74 -0.65 14.49
N ARG A 235 12.05 -0.38 14.64
CA ARG A 235 12.98 -0.46 13.51
C ARG A 235 13.05 -1.87 12.93
N ALA A 236 13.12 -2.91 13.76
CA ALA A 236 13.14 -4.29 13.28
C ALA A 236 11.85 -4.66 12.54
N ARG A 237 10.68 -4.25 13.06
CA ARG A 237 9.39 -4.45 12.39
C ARG A 237 9.32 -3.71 11.06
N MET A 238 9.86 -2.49 10.99
CA MET A 238 9.90 -1.73 9.74
C MET A 238 10.83 -2.36 8.71
N VAL A 239 12.00 -2.85 9.11
CA VAL A 239 12.90 -3.62 8.22
C VAL A 239 12.16 -4.80 7.60
N GLN A 240 11.42 -5.56 8.42
CA GLN A 240 10.63 -6.68 7.91
C GLN A 240 9.50 -6.22 6.98
N THR A 241 8.83 -5.11 7.30
CA THR A 241 7.76 -4.54 6.46
C THR A 241 8.29 -4.11 5.09
N LEU A 242 9.46 -3.46 5.04
CA LEU A 242 10.12 -3.05 3.81
C LEU A 242 10.56 -4.25 2.96
N LYS A 243 11.04 -5.31 3.62
CA LYS A 243 11.29 -6.59 2.95
C LYS A 243 10.01 -7.19 2.36
N ASN A 244 8.91 -7.19 3.10
CA ASN A 244 7.61 -7.67 2.63
C ASN A 244 7.11 -6.88 1.41
N ILE A 245 7.25 -5.54 1.43
CA ILE A 245 6.92 -4.67 0.29
C ILE A 245 7.76 -5.06 -0.93
N ARG A 246 9.07 -5.21 -0.75
CA ARG A 246 10.01 -5.59 -1.83
C ARG A 246 9.64 -6.93 -2.46
N GLU A 247 9.43 -7.96 -1.64
CA GLU A 247 9.06 -9.29 -2.11
C GLU A 247 7.70 -9.29 -2.82
N ALA A 248 6.73 -8.52 -2.30
CA ALA A 248 5.43 -8.37 -2.95
C ALA A 248 5.54 -7.67 -4.31
N ALA A 249 6.30 -6.57 -4.42
CA ALA A 249 6.50 -5.86 -5.68
C ALA A 249 7.25 -6.73 -6.71
N GLN A 250 8.24 -7.51 -6.28
CA GLN A 250 8.92 -8.48 -7.15
C GLN A 250 8.00 -9.59 -7.65
N LYS A 251 7.09 -10.06 -6.79
CA LYS A 251 6.14 -11.14 -7.13
C LYS A 251 4.97 -10.64 -7.99
N PHE A 252 4.54 -9.40 -7.76
CA PHE A 252 3.39 -8.75 -8.37
C PHE A 252 3.80 -7.36 -8.86
N PRO A 253 4.38 -7.26 -10.06
CA PRO A 253 4.98 -5.99 -10.47
C PRO A 253 3.93 -4.89 -10.72
N ASP A 254 2.63 -5.23 -10.79
CA ASP A 254 1.54 -4.25 -10.83
C ASP A 254 1.46 -3.42 -9.54
N LEU A 255 2.06 -3.90 -8.44
CA LEU A 255 2.17 -3.14 -7.21
C LEU A 255 3.14 -1.95 -7.30
N GLU A 256 4.01 -1.88 -8.31
CA GLU A 256 4.86 -0.69 -8.56
C GLU A 256 4.02 0.57 -8.85
N LEU A 257 2.74 0.41 -9.20
CA LEU A 257 1.79 1.52 -9.33
C LEU A 257 1.40 2.15 -7.97
N LEU A 258 1.67 1.44 -6.88
CA LEU A 258 1.20 1.72 -5.53
C LEU A 258 2.34 2.04 -4.56
N THR A 259 3.58 1.75 -4.93
CA THR A 259 4.78 1.93 -4.09
C THR A 259 5.89 2.61 -4.86
N LEU A 260 6.90 3.07 -4.12
CA LEU A 260 8.17 3.57 -4.64
C LEU A 260 9.30 2.69 -4.11
N PRO A 261 9.76 1.72 -4.91
CA PRO A 261 10.86 0.84 -4.54
C PRO A 261 12.15 1.58 -4.15
N GLU A 262 12.37 2.77 -4.69
CA GLU A 262 13.54 3.62 -4.48
C GLU A 262 13.71 4.04 -3.02
N TYR A 263 12.62 4.04 -2.25
CA TYR A 263 12.64 4.42 -0.84
C TYR A 263 12.66 3.22 0.10
N GLN A 264 12.74 1.98 -0.38
CA GLN A 264 12.69 0.78 0.47
C GLN A 264 13.85 0.65 1.46
N ASP A 265 14.95 1.39 1.27
CA ASP A 265 16.08 1.41 2.20
C ASP A 265 16.07 2.65 3.12
N LEU A 266 15.02 3.49 3.04
CA LEU A 266 14.86 4.65 3.91
C LEU A 266 14.48 4.23 5.33
N LEU A 267 15.49 4.03 6.16
CA LEU A 267 15.31 3.74 7.58
C LEU A 267 16.03 4.77 8.43
N PRO A 268 15.50 5.11 9.61
CA PRO A 268 16.26 5.90 10.55
C PRO A 268 17.50 5.15 11.03
N PRO A 269 18.54 5.90 11.45
CA PRO A 269 19.74 5.30 12.01
C PRO A 269 19.38 4.41 13.23
N PRO A 270 20.15 3.34 13.44
CA PRO A 270 19.93 2.39 14.53
C PRO A 270 20.08 3.01 15.92
#